data_AF-A0A3B8T254-F1
#
_entry.id   AF-A0A3B8T254-F1
#
_cell.length_a   1.000
_cell.length_b   1.000
_cell.length_c   1.000
_cell.angle_alpha   90.00
_cell.angle_beta   90.00
_cell.angle_gamma   90.00
#
_symmetry.space_group_name_H-M   'P 1'
#
loop_
_entity.id
_entity.type
_entity.pdbx_description
1 polymer ?
#
loop_
_entity_poly.entity_id
_entity_poly.type
_entity_poly.pdbx_seq_one_letter_code
_entity_poly.pdbx_strand_id
1 'polypeptide(L)' 'LYMITEAEKAGHIQPGDTLIEATSGNTGIALAMVAAIRGYRMILIMPDNLSIERRAAMKAYGAELMLVS' A
#
# COMPACT_ATOMS: atom_id res chain seq x y z
N LEU A 1 5.85 -3.21 8.51
CA LEU A 1 6.42 -4.58 8.37
C LEU A 1 5.77 -5.55 9.34
N TYR A 2 5.77 -5.30 10.65
CA TYR A 2 5.17 -6.20 11.65
C TYR A 2 3.77 -6.73 11.25
N MET A 3 2.83 -5.85 10.87
CA MET A 3 1.49 -6.26 10.46
C MET A 3 1.47 -7.28 9.30
N ILE A 4 2.26 -7.05 8.25
CA ILE A 4 2.32 -7.94 7.08
C ILE A 4 2.97 -9.27 7.48
N THR A 5 4.05 -9.24 8.25
CA THR A 5 4.73 -10.47 8.70
C THR A 5 3.84 -11.32 9.60
N GLU A 6 3.09 -10.72 10.53
CA GLU A 6 2.18 -11.49 11.38
C GLU A 6 0.97 -12.01 10.59
N ALA A 7 0.45 -11.25 9.63
CA ALA A 7 -0.62 -11.72 8.76
C ALA A 7 -0.18 -12.90 7.87
N GLU A 8 1.05 -12.87 7.35
CA GLU A 8 1.65 -14.00 6.63
C GLU A 8 1.81 -15.23 7.53
N LYS A 9 2.36 -15.05 8.74
CA LYS A 9 2.53 -16.16 9.71
C LYS A 9 1.21 -16.79 10.13
N ALA A 10 0.16 -15.98 10.27
CA ALA A 10 -1.18 -16.43 10.59
C ALA A 10 -1.90 -17.06 9.38
N GLY A 11 -1.32 -17.00 8.18
CA GLY A 11 -1.92 -17.51 6.95
C GLY A 11 -3.10 -16.67 6.46
N HIS A 12 -3.24 -15.42 6.91
CA HIS A 12 -4.29 -14.52 6.47
C HIS A 12 -4.05 -13.94 5.08
N ILE A 13 -2.77 -13.83 4.69
CA ILE A 13 -2.35 -13.33 3.39
C ILE A 13 -1.21 -14.20 2.84
N GLN A 14 -1.06 -14.21 1.52
CA GLN A 14 0.01 -14.87 0.79
C GLN A 14 0.42 -14.05 -0.44
N PRO A 15 1.68 -14.17 -0.93
CA PRO A 15 2.12 -13.47 -2.14
C PRO A 15 1.13 -13.68 -3.30
N GLY A 16 0.82 -12.59 -4.01
CA GLY A 16 -0.25 -12.54 -5.01
C GLY A 16 -1.57 -11.94 -4.49
N ASP A 17 -1.78 -11.89 -3.18
CA ASP A 17 -2.96 -11.25 -2.60
C ASP A 17 -2.97 -9.73 -2.83
N THR A 18 -4.18 -9.16 -2.70
CA THR A 18 -4.38 -7.70 -2.75
C THR A 18 -4.54 -7.14 -1.34
N LEU A 19 -3.68 -6.18 -1.00
CA LEU A 19 -3.74 -5.43 0.25
C LEU A 19 -4.35 -4.05 -0.02
N ILE A 20 -5.28 -3.64 0.84
CA ILE A 20 -6.00 -2.37 0.72
C ILE A 20 -5.80 -1.60 2.03
N GLU A 21 -5.40 -0.33 1.94
CA GLU A 21 -5.25 0.54 3.11
C GLU A 21 -5.75 1.96 2.80
N ALA A 22 -6.51 2.55 3.73
CA ALA A 22 -6.89 3.96 3.66
C ALA A 22 -5.82 4.82 4.33
N THR A 23 -4.93 5.42 3.54
CA THR A 23 -3.81 6.21 4.08
C THR A 23 -3.30 7.24 3.07
N SER A 24 -2.92 8.41 3.58
CA SER A 24 -2.39 9.54 2.80
C SER A 24 -0.91 9.83 3.04
N GLY A 25 -0.29 9.09 3.95
CA GLY A 25 0.99 9.44 4.55
C GLY A 25 2.11 8.44 4.30
N ASN A 26 3.14 8.52 5.14
CA ASN A 26 4.33 7.68 5.04
C ASN A 26 4.03 6.18 5.20
N THR A 27 2.96 5.83 5.94
CA THR A 27 2.50 4.44 6.04
C THR A 27 2.14 3.88 4.68
N GLY A 28 1.43 4.63 3.83
CA GLY A 28 1.11 4.21 2.46
C GLY A 28 2.35 4.00 1.60
N ILE A 29 3.34 4.89 1.72
CA ILE A 29 4.62 4.75 1.00
C ILE A 29 5.34 3.47 1.45
N ALA A 30 5.44 3.24 2.76
CA ALA A 30 6.07 2.06 3.31
C ALA A 30 5.34 0.77 2.93
N LEU A 31 4.00 0.78 2.93
CA LEU A 31 3.18 -0.35 2.51
C LEU A 31 3.34 -0.63 1.02
N ALA A 32 3.32 0.40 0.16
CA ALA A 32 3.58 0.27 -1.27
C ALA A 32 4.94 -0.38 -1.54
N MET A 33 6.00 0.11 -0.88
CA MET A 33 7.33 -0.47 -0.98
C MET A 33 7.37 -1.94 -0.54
N VAL A 34 6.75 -2.27 0.61
CA VAL A 34 6.74 -3.66 1.12
C VAL A 34 5.94 -4.58 0.21
N ALA A 35 4.81 -4.12 -0.33
CA ALA A 35 4.00 -4.88 -1.27
C ALA A 35 4.76 -5.20 -2.55
N ALA A 36 5.49 -4.22 -3.10
CA ALA A 36 6.34 -4.42 -4.28
C ALA A 36 7.41 -5.49 -4.05
N ILE A 37 8.08 -5.45 -2.88
CA ILE A 37 9.14 -6.41 -2.54
C ILE A 37 8.59 -7.82 -2.31
N ARG A 38 7.40 -7.93 -1.71
CA ARG A 38 6.81 -9.21 -1.30
C ARG A 38 5.83 -9.81 -2.31
N GLY A 39 5.60 -9.15 -3.44
CA GLY A 39 4.73 -9.65 -4.50
C GLY A 39 3.25 -9.52 -4.19
N TYR A 40 2.84 -8.49 -3.44
CA TYR A 40 1.43 -8.17 -3.22
C TYR A 40 0.96 -7.10 -4.19
N ARG A 41 -0.32 -7.15 -4.57
CA ARG A 41 -0.99 -5.99 -5.17
C ARG A 41 -1.36 -5.02 -4.05
N MET A 42 -1.13 -3.73 -4.24
CA MET A 42 -1.41 -2.70 -3.23
C MET A 42 -2.38 -1.65 -3.77
N ILE A 43 -3.47 -1.41 -3.04
CA ILE A 43 -4.44 -0.35 -3.31
C ILE A 43 -4.46 0.61 -2.12
N LEU A 44 -4.17 1.89 -2.36
CA LEU A 44 -4.20 2.93 -1.32
C LEU A 44 -5.34 3.90 -1.59
N ILE A 45 -6.19 4.10 -0.58
CA ILE A 45 -7.34 5.01 -0.65
C ILE A 45 -6.98 6.31 0.05
N MET A 46 -7.16 7.46 -0.62
CA MET A 46 -6.87 8.77 -0.04
C MET A 46 -7.64 9.92 -0.69
N PRO A 47 -7.89 11.04 0.02
CA PRO A 47 -8.43 12.25 -0.58
C PRO A 47 -7.64 12.78 -1.79
N ASP A 48 -8.33 13.33 -2.78
CA ASP A 48 -7.71 13.88 -4.00
C ASP A 48 -6.91 15.19 -3.77
N ASN A 49 -7.18 15.89 -2.67
CA ASN A 49 -6.55 17.16 -2.30
C ASN A 49 -5.16 17.02 -1.65
N LEU A 50 -4.61 15.80 -1.61
CA LEU A 50 -3.35 15.50 -0.95
C LEU A 50 -2.12 15.68 -1.85
N SER A 51 -0.94 15.73 -1.20
CA SER A 51 0.37 15.98 -1.83
C SER A 51 0.62 15.09 -3.06
N ILE A 52 1.01 15.73 -4.16
CA ILE A 52 1.36 15.07 -5.43
C ILE A 52 2.63 14.22 -5.24
N GLU A 53 3.59 14.68 -4.46
CA GLU A 53 4.87 14.01 -4.20
C GLU A 53 4.65 12.66 -3.52
N ARG A 54 3.74 12.61 -2.53
CA ARG A 54 3.39 11.35 -1.86
C ARG A 54 2.72 10.36 -2.81
N ARG A 55 1.81 10.85 -3.66
CA ARG A 55 1.15 10.02 -4.68
C ARG A 55 2.16 9.48 -5.69
N ALA A 56 3.11 10.31 -6.12
CA ALA A 56 4.18 9.89 -7.02
C ALA A 56 5.06 8.81 -6.38
N ALA A 57 5.45 8.98 -5.11
CA ALA A 57 6.25 7.98 -4.39
C ALA A 57 5.52 6.63 -4.27
N MET A 58 4.24 6.63 -3.92
CA MET A 58 3.45 5.38 -3.83
C MET A 58 3.30 4.69 -5.19
N LYS A 59 3.00 5.46 -6.25
CA LYS A 59 2.91 4.93 -7.62
C LYS A 59 4.25 4.41 -8.13
N ALA A 60 5.36 5.01 -7.74
CA ALA A 60 6.70 4.54 -8.12
C ALA A 60 7.00 3.13 -7.58
N TYR A 61 6.40 2.75 -6.44
CA TYR A 61 6.44 1.39 -5.92
C TYR A 61 5.34 0.48 -6.50
N GLY A 62 4.56 0.94 -7.48
CA GLY A 62 3.53 0.14 -8.14
C GLY A 62 2.20 0.05 -7.37
N ALA A 63 1.97 0.88 -6.35
CA ALA A 63 0.66 0.94 -5.70
C ALA A 63 -0.38 1.63 -6.59
N GLU A 64 -1.58 1.09 -6.59
CA GLU A 64 -2.76 1.69 -7.19
C GLU A 64 -3.36 2.71 -6.22
N LEU A 65 -3.71 3.90 -6.72
CA LEU A 65 -4.31 4.94 -5.90
C LEU A 65 -5.79 5.10 -6.23
N MET A 66 -6.65 4.90 -5.24
CA MET A 66 -8.07 5.21 -5.30
C MET A 66 -8.30 6.56 -4.63
N LEU A 67 -8.47 7.60 -5.46
CA LEU A 67 -8.73 8.95 -4.97
C LEU A 67 -10.22 9.12 -4.66
N VAL A 68 -10.52 9.72 -3.51
CA VAL A 68 -11.90 10.02 -3.06
C VAL A 68 -12.07 11.53 -2.85
N SER A 69 -13.28 12.02 -3.09
CA SER A 69 -13.69 13.44 -3.02
C SER A 69 -14.33 13.78 -1.68
#